data_AF-A0A2V9EFE1-F1
#
_entry.id   AF-A0A2V9EFE1-F1
#
_cell.length_a   1.000
_cell.length_b   1.000
_cell.length_c   1.000
_cell.angle_alpha   90.00
_cell.angle_beta   90.00
_cell.angle_gamma   90.00
#
_symmetry.space_group_name_H-M   'P 1'
#
loop_
_entity.id
_entity.type
_entity.pdbx_description
1 polymer ?
#
loop_
_entity_poly.entity_id
_entity_poly.type
_entity_poly.pdbx_seq_one_letter_code
_entity_poly.pdbx_strand_id
1 'polypeptide(L)' 'MAVLNIKNLPDSLYKKLQARAKRQHRSVAQEVTHLLSDALETPKPLSILALKGLGKEHWRGVDPSKHVERERASWD' A
#
# COMPACT_ATOMS: atom_id res chain seq x y z
N MET A 1 -23.63 -4.19 -10.30
CA MET A 1 -22.72 -3.04 -10.17
C MET A 1 -22.97 -2.42 -8.81
N ALA A 2 -22.00 -2.47 -7.90
CA ALA A 2 -22.16 -1.85 -6.58
C ALA A 2 -21.91 -0.33 -6.70
N VAL A 3 -22.73 0.48 -6.03
CA VAL A 3 -22.56 1.94 -5.98
C VAL A 3 -22.17 2.33 -4.56
N LEU A 4 -21.00 2.95 -4.40
CA LEU A 4 -20.55 3.53 -3.13
C LEU A 4 -20.95 5.02 -3.10
N ASN A 5 -21.80 5.39 -2.16
CA ASN A 5 -22.16 6.79 -1.93
C ASN A 5 -21.49 7.29 -0.64
N ILE A 6 -20.69 8.35 -0.75
CA ILE A 6 -20.00 8.97 0.39
C ILE A 6 -20.70 10.30 0.70
N LYS A 7 -21.36 10.38 1.85
CA LYS A 7 -21.97 11.62 2.34
C LYS A 7 -20.95 12.43 3.14
N ASN A 8 -21.08 13.76 3.12
CA ASN A 8 -20.24 14.69 3.88
C ASN A 8 -18.74 14.59 3.59
N LEU A 9 -18.37 14.36 2.32
CA LEU A 9 -16.97 14.40 1.90
C LEU A 9 -16.44 15.84 1.99
N PRO A 10 -15.33 16.11 2.70
CA PRO A 10 -14.77 17.46 2.75
C PRO A 10 -14.40 17.96 1.35
N ASP A 11 -14.79 19.20 1.01
CA ASP A 11 -14.52 19.79 -0.30
C ASP A 11 -13.01 19.83 -0.63
N SER A 12 -12.18 20.06 0.38
CA SER A 12 -10.73 20.04 0.24
C SER A 12 -10.20 18.67 -0.19
N LEU A 13 -10.81 17.59 0.32
CA LEU A 13 -10.47 16.22 -0.04
C LEU A 13 -10.97 15.90 -1.45
N TYR A 14 -12.18 16.32 -1.81
CA TYR A 14 -12.71 16.15 -3.17
C TYR A 14 -11.82 16.85 -4.21
N LYS A 15 -11.36 18.08 -3.94
CA LYS A 15 -10.45 18.82 -4.83
C LYS A 15 -9.10 18.11 -5.00
N LYS A 16 -8.53 17.57 -3.92
CA LYS A 16 -7.29 16.77 -3.97
C LYS A 16 -7.47 15.51 -4.84
N LEU A 17 -8.60 14.83 -4.66
CA LEU A 17 -8.96 13.64 -5.42
C LEU A 17 -9.12 13.96 -6.92
N GLN A 18 -9.81 15.05 -7.26
CA GLN A 18 -10.00 15.51 -8.63
C GLN A 18 -8.66 15.88 -9.30
N ALA A 19 -7.78 16.58 -8.58
CA ALA A 19 -6.44 16.91 -9.08
C ALA A 19 -5.60 15.65 -9.35
N ARG A 20 -5.65 14.66 -8.46
CA ARG A 20 -4.96 13.38 -8.63
C ARG A 20 -5.53 12.59 -9.81
N ALA A 21 -6.85 12.50 -9.92
CA ALA A 21 -7.52 11.82 -11.04
C ALA A 21 -7.13 12.44 -12.40
N LYS A 22 -7.08 13.78 -12.49
CA LYS A 22 -6.63 14.50 -13.69
C LYS A 22 -5.18 14.17 -14.06
N ARG A 23 -4.27 14.10 -13.08
CA ARG A 23 -2.86 13.73 -13.30
C ARG A 23 -2.70 12.30 -13.81
N GLN A 24 -3.57 11.40 -13.36
CA GLN A 24 -3.55 9.99 -13.75
C GLN A 24 -4.42 9.68 -14.98
N HIS A 25 -4.98 10.71 -15.64
CA HIS A 25 -5.90 10.56 -16.78
C HIS A 25 -7.09 9.62 -16.49
N ARG A 26 -7.60 9.64 -15.25
CA ARG A 26 -8.71 8.80 -14.78
C ARG A 26 -9.91 9.65 -14.39
N SER A 27 -11.09 9.04 -14.39
CA SER A 27 -12.26 9.64 -13.73
C SER A 27 -12.10 9.60 -12.21
N VAL A 28 -12.82 10.48 -11.50
CA VAL A 28 -12.79 10.52 -10.03
C VAL A 28 -13.24 9.18 -9.43
N ALA A 29 -14.26 8.55 -10.01
CA ALA A 29 -14.73 7.24 -9.58
C ALA A 29 -13.67 6.16 -9.76
N GLN A 30 -12.99 6.12 -10.90
CA GLN A 30 -11.89 5.18 -11.14
C GLN A 30 -10.72 5.39 -10.19
N GLU A 31 -10.37 6.64 -9.87
CA GLU A 31 -9.30 6.93 -8.93
C GLU A 31 -9.66 6.49 -7.50
N VAL A 32 -10.92 6.65 -7.07
CA VAL A 32 -11.38 6.13 -5.77
C VAL A 32 -11.30 4.62 -5.75
N THR A 33 -11.76 3.93 -6.80
CA THR A 33 -11.64 2.48 -6.89
C THR A 33 -10.18 2.04 -6.83
N HIS A 34 -9.29 2.70 -7.57
CA HIS A 34 -7.86 2.39 -7.53
C HIS A 34 -7.24 2.62 -6.15
N LEU A 35 -7.59 3.71 -5.47
CA LEU A 35 -7.11 3.98 -4.11
C LEU A 35 -7.59 2.93 -3.11
N LEU A 36 -8.85 2.50 -3.23
CA LEU A 36 -9.41 1.45 -2.39
C LEU A 36 -8.76 0.10 -2.70
N SER A 37 -8.52 -0.22 -3.98
CA SER A 37 -7.76 -1.41 -4.37
C SER A 37 -6.36 -1.39 -3.79
N ASP A 38 -5.62 -0.30 -3.95
CA ASP A 38 -4.25 -0.15 -3.41
C ASP A 38 -4.20 -0.22 -1.88
N ALA A 39 -5.21 0.31 -1.19
CA ALA A 39 -5.30 0.27 0.27
C ALA A 39 -5.75 -1.08 0.83
N LEU A 40 -6.59 -1.81 0.10
CA LEU A 40 -7.13 -3.12 0.50
C LEU A 40 -6.29 -4.29 0.00
N GLU A 41 -5.51 -4.10 -1.06
CA GLU A 41 -4.47 -5.03 -1.45
C GLU A 41 -3.43 -5.01 -0.34
N THR A 42 -3.42 -6.08 0.47
CA THR A 42 -2.39 -6.31 1.49
C THR A 42 -1.05 -6.02 0.83
N PRO A 43 -0.25 -5.07 1.35
CA PRO A 43 1.02 -4.74 0.73
C PRO A 43 1.77 -6.05 0.56
N LYS A 44 2.16 -6.37 -0.69
CA LYS A 44 2.97 -7.56 -0.97
C LYS A 44 4.05 -7.60 0.09
N PRO A 45 4.18 -8.70 0.87
CA PRO A 45 5.19 -8.77 1.91
C PRO A 45 6.50 -8.39 1.23
N LEU A 46 7.05 -7.25 1.64
CA LEU A 46 8.33 -6.77 1.13
C LEU A 46 9.32 -7.85 1.53
N SER A 47 9.67 -8.69 0.55
CA SER A 47 10.70 -9.70 0.78
C SER A 47 11.94 -8.94 1.21
N ILE A 48 12.59 -9.40 2.27
CA ILE A 48 13.84 -8.81 2.78
C ILE A 48 14.88 -8.71 1.64
N LEU A 49 14.80 -9.60 0.66
CA LEU A 49 15.61 -9.59 -0.56
C LEU A 49 15.39 -8.37 -1.47
N ALA A 50 14.25 -7.69 -1.36
CA ALA A 50 13.92 -6.47 -2.11
C ALA A 50 14.41 -5.18 -1.42
N LEU A 51 14.89 -5.27 -0.18
CA LEU A 51 15.43 -4.13 0.56
C LEU A 51 16.91 -3.94 0.21
N LYS A 52 17.23 -2.79 -0.38
CA LYS A 52 18.60 -2.40 -0.78
C LYS A 52 19.49 -2.34 0.48
N GLY A 53 20.42 -3.28 0.60
CA GLY A 53 21.33 -3.42 1.76
C GLY A 53 21.05 -4.61 2.68
N LEU A 54 19.96 -5.36 2.45
CA LEU A 54 19.62 -6.59 3.18
C LEU A 54 19.75 -7.85 2.31
N GLY A 55 20.49 -7.75 1.20
CA GLY A 55 20.80 -8.87 0.32
C GLY A 55 21.47 -10.02 1.08
N LYS A 56 21.27 -11.25 0.61
CA LYS A 56 21.85 -12.48 1.17
C LYS A 56 23.37 -12.38 1.31
N GLU A 57 24.03 -11.56 0.50
CA GLU A 57 25.46 -11.24 0.64
C GLU A 57 25.86 -10.61 1.99
N HIS A 58 24.95 -9.97 2.73
CA HIS A 58 25.26 -9.28 4.00
C HIS A 58 24.86 -10.09 5.24
N TRP A 59 23.93 -11.05 5.09
CA TRP A 59 23.45 -11.89 6.19
C TRP A 59 24.21 -13.22 6.24
N ARG A 60 25.15 -13.37 7.18
CA ARG A 60 25.86 -14.64 7.39
C ARG A 60 25.17 -15.49 8.45
N GLY A 61 24.74 -16.69 8.08
CA GLY A 61 24.32 -17.74 9.02
C GLY A 61 22.92 -17.56 9.64
N VAL A 62 22.15 -16.55 9.24
CA VAL A 62 20.78 -16.31 9.73
C VAL A 62 19.82 -16.31 8.55
N ASP A 63 18.74 -17.09 8.63
CA ASP A 63 17.62 -17.04 7.69
C ASP A 63 16.85 -15.73 7.95
N PRO A 64 16.94 -14.73 7.05
CA PRO A 64 16.38 -13.41 7.31
C PRO A 64 14.86 -13.48 7.48
N SER A 65 14.20 -14.37 6.75
CA SER A 65 12.74 -14.54 6.78
C SER A 65 12.27 -15.00 8.16
N LYS A 66 12.93 -16.02 8.73
CA LYS A 66 12.59 -16.54 10.06
C LYS A 66 12.90 -15.55 11.19
N HIS A 67 13.96 -14.76 11.03
CA HIS A 67 14.33 -13.74 12.02
C HIS A 67 13.29 -12.62 12.09
N VAL A 68 12.88 -12.09 10.93
CA VAL A 68 11.87 -11.02 10.86
C VAL A 68 10.49 -11.51 11.28
N GLU A 69 10.12 -12.74 10.94
CA GLU A 69 8.83 -13.31 11.37
C GLU A 69 8.75 -13.43 12.89
N ARG A 70 9.85 -13.80 13.55
CA ARG A 70 9.95 -13.83 15.02
C ARG A 70 9.84 -12.43 15.63
N GLU A 71 10.57 -11.45 15.09
CA GLU A 71 10.50 -10.06 15.56
C GLU A 71 9.11 -9.46 15.36
N ARG A 72 8.40 -9.82 14.28
CA ARG A 72 7.04 -9.35 14.05
C ARG A 72 6.07 -9.91 15.08
N ALA A 73 6.20 -11.20 15.41
CA ALA A 73 5.37 -11.88 16.39
C ALA A 73 5.62 -11.41 17.84
N SER A 74 6.71 -10.69 18.13
CA SER A 74 6.99 -10.14 19.46
C SER A 74 6.42 -8.73 19.67
N TRP A 75 5.85 -8.11 18.63
CA TRP A 75 5.24 -6.78 18.69
C TRP A 75 3.69 -6.82 18.69
N ASP A 76 3.10 -8.00 18.42
CA ASP A 76 1.69 -8.32 18.66
C ASP A 76 1.47 -8.80 20.11
#